data_AF-A0A820MRD0-F1
#
_entry.id   AF-A0A820MRD0-F1
#
_cell.length_a   1.000
_cell.length_b   1.000
_cell.length_c   1.000
_cell.angle_alpha   90.00
_cell.angle_beta   90.00
_cell.angle_gamma   90.00
#
_symmetry.space_group_name_H-M   'P 1'
#
loop_
_entity.id
_entity.type
_entity.pdbx_description
1 polymer ?
#
loop_
_entity_poly.entity_id
_entity_poly.type
_entity_poly.pdbx_seq_one_letter_code
_entity_poly.pdbx_strand_id
1 'polypeptide(L)'
;QQKATRSHLKLFQQLVKLRQQSPFYGGNQKKVISTKELYAFIRWLDTDIYLIVINMNKIGQNPVTTDFMKLLKYKDKELLGEIVARSCNVLEDSPNGKEGNQINLNKLILQSSEAIVIKLQASAHDIPFCRP
;
A
#
# COMPACT_ATOMS: atom_id res chain seq x y z
N GLN A 1 -24.55 -8.86 9.62
CA GLN A 1 -23.27 -8.31 9.13
C GLN A 1 -22.99 -8.52 7.63
N GLN A 2 -23.79 -9.30 6.88
CA GLN A 2 -23.56 -9.56 5.44
C GLN A 2 -23.97 -8.43 4.48
N LYS A 3 -24.77 -7.44 4.93
CA LYS A 3 -25.35 -6.38 4.08
C LYS A 3 -24.56 -5.07 4.03
N ALA A 4 -23.43 -4.94 4.74
CA ALA A 4 -22.59 -3.75 4.62
C ALA A 4 -21.68 -3.87 3.39
N THR A 5 -21.82 -2.94 2.45
CA THR A 5 -21.12 -2.94 1.15
C THR A 5 -19.60 -3.01 1.33
N ARG A 6 -19.07 -2.36 2.38
CA ARG A 6 -17.71 -2.49 2.92
C ARG A 6 -17.76 -3.02 4.36
N SER A 7 -17.33 -4.24 4.60
CA SER A 7 -17.29 -4.83 5.94
C SER A 7 -15.89 -5.34 6.27
N HIS A 8 -15.51 -5.28 7.54
CA HIS A 8 -14.25 -5.87 8.03
C HIS A 8 -14.09 -7.32 7.59
N LEU A 9 -15.19 -8.07 7.46
CA LEU A 9 -15.18 -9.44 6.97
C LEU A 9 -14.72 -9.55 5.51
N LYS A 10 -15.23 -8.70 4.61
CA LYS A 10 -14.79 -8.69 3.20
C LYS A 10 -13.32 -8.30 3.06
N LEU A 11 -12.90 -7.27 3.79
CA LEU A 11 -11.49 -6.87 3.84
C LEU A 11 -10.61 -8.00 4.37
N PHE A 12 -11.03 -8.65 5.46
CA PHE A 12 -10.31 -9.79 6.01
C PHE A 12 -10.19 -10.94 5.01
N GLN A 13 -11.28 -11.29 4.31
CA GLN A 13 -11.26 -12.30 3.24
C GLN A 13 -10.31 -11.92 2.10
N GLN A 14 -10.28 -10.64 1.68
CA GLN A 14 -9.33 -10.16 0.68
C GLN A 14 -7.87 -10.29 1.17
N LEU A 15 -7.59 -9.92 2.42
CA LEU A 15 -6.26 -10.05 3.02
C LEU A 15 -5.83 -11.51 3.15
N VAL A 16 -6.75 -12.43 3.47
CA VAL A 16 -6.46 -13.87 3.47
C VAL A 16 -6.07 -14.37 2.08
N LYS A 17 -6.76 -13.93 1.03
CA LYS A 17 -6.39 -14.26 -0.36
C LYS A 17 -5.05 -13.65 -0.75
N LEU A 18 -4.77 -12.40 -0.34
CA LEU A 18 -3.46 -11.77 -0.57
C LEU A 18 -2.33 -12.51 0.17
N ARG A 19 -2.59 -13.03 1.38
CA ARG A 19 -1.61 -13.80 2.15
C ARG A 19 -1.15 -15.07 1.44
N GLN A 20 -1.99 -15.63 0.57
CA GLN A 20 -1.65 -16.80 -0.25
C GLN A 20 -0.73 -16.47 -1.43
N GLN A 21 -0.54 -15.18 -1.75
CA GLN A 21 0.39 -14.76 -2.80
C GLN A 21 1.84 -14.92 -2.36
N SER A 22 2.70 -15.25 -3.31
CA SER A 22 4.10 -15.67 -3.08
C SER A 22 4.90 -14.67 -2.22
N PRO A 23 4.84 -13.35 -2.48
CA PRO A 23 5.55 -12.37 -1.64
C PRO A 23 5.08 -12.31 -0.19
N PHE A 24 3.82 -12.69 0.08
CA PHE A 24 3.25 -12.65 1.42
C PHE A 24 3.47 -13.93 2.23
N TYR A 25 3.65 -15.07 1.56
CA TYR A 25 3.91 -16.35 2.22
C TYR A 25 5.39 -16.55 2.56
N GLY A 26 6.30 -16.32 1.60
CA GLY A 26 7.73 -16.57 1.75
C GLY A 26 8.65 -15.50 1.16
N GLY A 27 8.09 -14.38 0.69
CA GLY A 27 8.88 -13.30 0.12
C GLY A 27 9.66 -12.48 1.13
N ASN A 28 10.62 -11.72 0.61
CA ASN A 28 11.40 -10.75 1.34
C ASN A 28 10.52 -9.62 1.87
N GLN A 29 10.97 -8.96 2.93
CA GLN A 29 10.32 -7.77 3.48
C GLN A 29 11.33 -6.75 3.97
N LYS A 30 10.99 -5.47 3.86
CA LYS A 30 11.83 -4.39 4.38
C LYS A 30 10.99 -3.18 4.77
N LYS A 31 11.32 -2.59 5.91
CA LYS A 31 10.68 -1.36 6.41
C LYS A 31 11.13 -0.17 5.58
N VAL A 32 10.19 0.57 5.00
CA VAL A 32 10.46 1.76 4.18
C VAL A 32 10.49 3.01 5.05
N ILE A 33 9.47 3.20 5.88
CA ILE A 33 9.36 4.32 6.82
C ILE A 33 8.59 3.89 8.08
N SER A 34 8.94 4.49 9.21
CA SER A 34 8.29 4.25 10.50
C SER A 34 8.39 5.49 11.37
N THR A 35 7.37 6.35 11.27
CA THR A 35 7.20 7.52 12.14
C THR A 35 6.03 7.29 13.10
N LYS A 36 5.64 8.33 13.85
CA LYS A 36 4.44 8.27 14.70
C LYS A 36 3.15 8.24 13.87
N GLU A 37 3.17 8.87 12.70
CA GLU A 37 2.01 9.06 11.82
C GLU A 37 1.95 7.99 10.72
N LEU A 38 3.09 7.51 10.23
CA LEU A 38 3.15 6.69 9.03
C LEU A 38 4.04 5.48 9.22
N TYR A 39 3.50 4.31 8.93
CA TYR A 39 4.25 3.08 8.83
C TYR A 39 4.12 2.51 7.42
N ALA A 40 5.24 2.23 6.77
CA ALA A 40 5.23 1.55 5.49
C ALA A 40 6.37 0.55 5.36
N PHE A 41 6.07 -0.55 4.67
CA PHE A 41 7.02 -1.59 4.35
C PHE A 41 6.71 -2.18 2.99
N ILE A 42 7.74 -2.74 2.37
CA ILE A 42 7.66 -3.39 1.06
C ILE A 42 7.86 -4.89 1.25
N ARG A 43 7.10 -5.68 0.50
CA ARG A 43 7.28 -7.13 0.37
C ARG A 43 7.47 -7.48 -1.08
N TRP A 44 8.40 -8.39 -1.37
CA TRP A 44 8.65 -8.79 -2.74
C TRP A 44 9.14 -10.23 -2.84
N LEU A 45 8.84 -10.86 -3.97
CA LEU A 45 9.44 -12.11 -4.41
C LEU A 45 9.41 -12.12 -5.93
N ASP A 46 10.56 -12.39 -6.54
CA ASP A 46 10.75 -12.35 -7.99
C ASP A 46 10.27 -11.02 -8.61
N THR A 47 9.21 -11.07 -9.43
CA THR A 47 8.63 -9.91 -10.11
C THR A 47 7.50 -9.25 -9.34
N ASP A 48 6.96 -9.88 -8.30
CA ASP A 48 5.84 -9.34 -7.56
C ASP A 48 6.30 -8.50 -6.38
N ILE A 49 5.87 -7.25 -6.36
CA ILE A 49 6.25 -6.27 -5.35
C ILE A 49 4.99 -5.60 -4.80
N TYR A 50 4.90 -5.56 -3.48
CA TYR A 50 3.80 -4.95 -2.75
C TYR A 50 4.33 -3.91 -1.77
N LEU A 51 3.81 -2.69 -1.87
CA LEU A 51 3.99 -1.64 -0.88
C LEU A 51 2.76 -1.62 0.04
N ILE A 52 3.00 -1.74 1.35
CA ILE A 52 1.98 -1.63 2.38
C ILE A 52 2.19 -0.31 3.10
N VAL A 53 1.16 0.52 3.17
CA VAL A 53 1.21 1.85 3.79
C VAL A 53 0.05 1.98 4.78
N ILE A 54 0.36 2.40 6.00
CA ILE A 54 -0.58 2.53 7.10
C ILE A 54 -0.42 3.91 7.73
N ASN A 55 -1.46 4.72 7.66
CA ASN A 55 -1.57 5.97 8.41
C ASN A 55 -2.11 5.67 9.82
N MET A 56 -1.24 5.88 10.80
CA MET A 56 -1.49 5.63 12.22
C MET A 56 -2.17 6.81 12.94
N ASN A 57 -2.42 7.93 12.23
CA ASN A 57 -3.15 9.05 12.78
C ASN A 57 -4.58 8.65 13.16
N LYS A 58 -5.06 9.24 14.26
CA LYS A 58 -6.43 9.06 14.75
C LYS A 58 -7.42 9.73 13.81
N ILE A 59 -8.64 9.20 13.74
CA ILE A 59 -9.74 9.78 12.98
C ILE A 59 -9.90 11.27 13.35
N GLY A 60 -10.02 12.12 12.33
CA GLY A 60 -10.15 13.58 12.48
C GLY A 60 -8.82 14.35 12.44
N GLN A 61 -7.68 13.66 12.39
CA GLN A 61 -6.38 14.28 12.13
C GLN A 61 -6.11 14.42 10.62
N ASN A 62 -5.18 15.33 10.29
CA ASN A 62 -4.85 15.67 8.90
C ASN A 62 -4.33 14.46 8.10
N PRO A 63 -4.63 14.40 6.79
CA PRO A 63 -4.07 13.40 5.89
C PRO A 63 -2.54 13.47 5.84
N VAL A 64 -1.89 12.32 5.65
CA VAL A 64 -0.44 12.24 5.45
C VAL A 64 -0.17 12.15 3.95
N THR A 65 0.69 13.03 3.44
CA THR A 65 1.17 12.98 2.05
C THR A 65 2.61 12.50 2.03
N THR A 66 2.97 11.56 1.16
CA THR A 66 4.33 11.02 1.07
C THR A 66 4.72 10.69 -0.36
N ASP A 67 5.99 10.93 -0.67
CA ASP A 67 6.63 10.60 -1.93
C ASP A 67 7.43 9.30 -1.75
N PHE A 68 6.82 8.18 -2.17
CA PHE A 68 7.43 6.86 -2.04
C PHE A 68 8.49 6.59 -3.10
N MET A 69 8.50 7.32 -4.22
CA MET A 69 9.59 7.21 -5.21
C MET A 69 10.92 7.62 -4.58
N LYS A 70 10.94 8.73 -3.84
CA LYS A 70 12.13 9.18 -3.09
C LYS A 70 12.53 8.19 -2.00
N LEU A 71 11.57 7.68 -1.21
CA LEU A 71 11.86 6.73 -0.13
C LEU A 71 12.41 5.40 -0.64
N LEU A 72 11.90 4.93 -1.78
CA LEU A 72 12.35 3.70 -2.43
C LEU A 72 13.62 3.89 -3.27
N LYS A 73 14.11 5.13 -3.41
CA LYS A 73 15.25 5.50 -4.27
C LYS A 73 15.06 5.09 -5.73
N TYR A 74 13.82 5.09 -6.19
CA TYR A 74 13.48 4.73 -7.57
C TYR A 74 13.88 5.88 -8.50
N LYS A 75 14.61 5.57 -9.57
CA LYS A 75 15.24 6.58 -10.43
C LYS A 75 14.47 6.90 -11.71
N ASP A 76 13.53 6.04 -12.10
CA ASP A 76 12.73 6.30 -13.29
C ASP A 76 11.67 7.37 -13.04
N LYS A 77 11.14 7.90 -14.14
CA LYS A 77 10.28 9.09 -14.14
C LYS A 77 8.95 8.85 -13.42
N GLU A 78 8.42 7.63 -13.47
CA GLU A 78 7.14 7.28 -12.85
C GLU A 78 7.16 5.86 -12.29
N LEU A 79 6.62 5.71 -11.07
CA LEU A 79 6.35 4.42 -10.46
C LEU A 79 4.85 4.31 -10.21
N LEU A 80 4.20 3.51 -11.04
CA LEU A 80 2.77 3.22 -10.94
C LEU A 80 2.55 2.00 -10.04
N GLY A 81 1.40 1.97 -9.38
CA GLY A 81 0.94 0.81 -8.67
C GLY A 81 -0.57 0.71 -8.64
N GLU A 82 -1.07 -0.51 -8.49
CA GLU A 82 -2.50 -0.80 -8.37
C GLU A 82 -2.88 -0.97 -6.91
N ILE A 83 -3.97 -0.34 -6.47
CA ILE A 83 -4.54 -0.59 -5.15
C ILE A 83 -5.21 -1.97 -5.14
N VAL A 84 -4.64 -2.92 -4.40
CA VAL A 84 -5.18 -4.30 -4.32
C VAL A 84 -5.99 -4.57 -3.06
N ALA A 85 -5.78 -3.80 -1.99
CA ALA A 85 -6.62 -3.82 -0.80
C ALA A 85 -6.55 -2.49 -0.07
N ARG A 86 -7.64 -2.15 0.63
CA ARG A 86 -7.78 -0.88 1.32
C ARG A 86 -8.65 -1.01 2.57
N SER A 87 -8.36 -0.23 3.61
CA SER A 87 -9.20 -0.22 4.80
C SER A 87 -10.63 0.24 4.48
N CYS A 88 -11.62 -0.41 5.10
CA CYS A 88 -13.03 -0.21 4.79
C CYS A 88 -13.62 1.10 5.31
N ASN A 89 -12.86 1.84 6.13
CA ASN A 89 -13.32 3.06 6.80
C ASN A 89 -13.09 4.32 5.96
N VAL A 90 -12.52 4.20 4.76
CA VAL A 90 -12.24 5.38 3.94
C VAL A 90 -13.46 5.79 3.14
N LEU A 91 -13.71 7.11 3.09
CA LEU A 91 -14.77 7.73 2.31
C LEU A 91 -14.57 7.48 0.81
N GLU A 92 -15.67 7.45 0.04
CA GLU A 92 -15.63 7.17 -1.40
C GLU A 92 -14.80 8.21 -2.19
N ASP A 93 -14.70 9.44 -1.69
CA ASP A 93 -14.00 10.57 -2.33
C ASP A 93 -12.50 10.64 -2.02
N SER A 94 -11.86 9.51 -1.75
CA SER A 94 -10.43 9.55 -1.51
C SER A 94 -9.64 9.95 -2.76
N PRO A 95 -8.59 10.78 -2.60
CA PRO A 95 -7.71 11.15 -3.72
C PRO A 95 -7.01 9.95 -4.39
N ASN A 96 -6.88 8.81 -3.70
CA ASN A 96 -6.25 7.61 -4.27
C ASN A 96 -7.24 6.72 -5.03
N GLY A 97 -8.55 6.98 -4.94
CA GLY A 97 -9.59 6.16 -5.55
C GLY A 97 -9.88 4.85 -4.81
N LYS A 98 -10.29 3.79 -5.53
CA LYS A 98 -10.74 2.50 -4.98
C LYS A 98 -9.82 1.35 -5.38
N GLU A 99 -10.10 0.14 -4.90
CA GLU A 99 -9.40 -1.07 -5.34
C GLU A 99 -9.48 -1.23 -6.88
N GLY A 100 -8.38 -1.62 -7.51
CA GLY A 100 -8.19 -1.69 -8.96
C GLY A 100 -7.72 -0.37 -9.60
N ASN A 101 -7.77 0.76 -8.89
CA ASN A 101 -7.25 2.03 -9.42
C ASN A 101 -5.72 2.01 -9.47
N GLN A 102 -5.18 2.62 -10.54
CA GLN A 102 -3.76 2.93 -10.67
C GLN A 102 -3.46 4.24 -9.93
N ILE A 103 -2.34 4.26 -9.22
CA ILE A 103 -1.84 5.42 -8.47
C ILE A 103 -0.37 5.64 -8.75
N ASN A 104 0.02 6.92 -8.80
CA ASN A 104 1.41 7.32 -8.88
C ASN A 104 2.00 7.46 -7.47
N LEU A 105 3.17 6.85 -7.24
CA LEU A 105 3.83 6.86 -5.93
C LEU A 105 4.60 8.14 -5.61
N ASN A 106 4.66 9.12 -6.51
CA ASN A 106 5.25 10.43 -6.25
C ASN A 106 4.49 11.25 -5.18
N LYS A 107 3.18 11.01 -5.04
CA LYS A 107 2.32 11.74 -4.10
C LYS A 107 1.16 10.86 -3.66
N LEU A 108 1.41 10.00 -2.67
CA LEU A 108 0.38 9.22 -2.03
C LEU A 108 -0.22 9.99 -0.85
N ILE A 109 -1.55 10.14 -0.81
CA ILE A 109 -2.26 10.87 0.26
C ILE A 109 -3.11 9.88 1.06
N LEU A 110 -2.74 9.58 2.30
CA LEU A 110 -3.53 8.69 3.16
C LEU A 110 -4.35 9.48 4.17
N GLN A 111 -5.65 9.18 4.24
CA GLN A 111 -6.54 9.67 5.28
C GLN A 111 -6.18 9.09 6.65
N SER A 112 -6.69 9.69 7.73
CA SER A 112 -6.45 9.16 9.08
C SER A 112 -7.00 7.74 9.23
N SER A 113 -6.25 6.87 9.89
CA SER A 113 -6.57 5.45 10.08
C SER A 113 -6.78 4.67 8.76
N GLU A 114 -6.22 5.18 7.66
CA GLU A 114 -6.23 4.52 6.37
C GLU A 114 -5.05 3.55 6.22
N ALA A 115 -5.32 2.37 5.67
CA ALA A 115 -4.29 1.46 5.20
C ALA A 115 -4.54 1.07 3.74
N ILE A 116 -3.48 1.00 2.95
CA ILE A 116 -3.52 0.61 1.54
C ILE A 116 -2.43 -0.43 1.28
N VAL A 117 -2.77 -1.45 0.50
CA VAL A 117 -1.83 -2.37 -0.12
C VAL A 117 -1.79 -2.06 -1.62
N ILE A 118 -0.60 -1.88 -2.15
CA ILE A 118 -0.36 -1.44 -3.53
C ILE A 118 0.55 -2.46 -4.21
N LYS A 119 0.13 -3.02 -5.34
CA LYS A 119 0.99 -3.83 -6.20
C LYS A 119 1.76 -2.91 -7.14
N LEU A 120 3.09 -2.94 -7.12
CA LEU A 120 3.92 -2.05 -7.94
C LEU A 120 4.09 -2.62 -9.34
N GLN A 121 4.04 -1.74 -10.35
CA GLN A 121 4.33 -2.08 -11.74
C GLN A 121 5.81 -1.85 -12.05
N ALA A 122 6.68 -2.56 -11.34
CA ALA A 122 8.14 -2.49 -11.49
C ALA A 122 8.79 -3.83 -11.15
N SER A 123 10.03 -4.04 -11.61
CA SER A 123 10.82 -5.20 -11.21
C SER A 123 11.59 -4.93 -9.91
N ALA A 124 11.85 -5.99 -9.13
CA ALA A 124 12.60 -5.86 -7.88
C ALA A 124 14.03 -5.36 -8.13
N HIS A 125 14.57 -5.57 -9.33
CA HIS A 125 15.87 -5.06 -9.76
C HIS A 125 15.91 -3.54 -9.90
N ASP A 126 14.78 -2.93 -10.27
CA ASP A 126 14.63 -1.50 -10.54
C ASP A 126 14.43 -0.69 -9.25
N ILE A 127 13.98 -1.36 -8.18
CA ILE A 127 13.82 -0.77 -6.85
C ILE A 127 15.07 -1.11 -6.02
N PRO A 128 16.02 -0.17 -5.81
CA PRO A 128 17.24 -0.44 -5.05
C PRO A 128 16.96 -0.93 -3.63
N PHE A 129 15.80 -0.58 -3.09
CA PHE A 129 15.34 -1.00 -1.77
C PHE A 129 15.13 -2.52 -1.66
N CYS A 130 14.78 -3.18 -2.77
CA CYS A 130 14.49 -4.62 -2.90
C CYS A 130 15.74 -5.47 -3.19
N ARG A 131 16.93 -4.86 -3.27
CA ARG A 131 18.18 -5.60 -3.41
C ARG A 131 18.58 -6.24 -2.06
N PRO A 132 19.11 -7.47 -2.08
CA PRO A 132 19.64 -8.12 -0.88
C PRO A 132 20.76 -7.30 -0.24
#